data_AF-A0A1X9NCC5-F1
#
_entry.id   AF-A0A1X9NCC5-F1
#
_cell.length_a   1.000
_cell.length_b   1.000
_cell.length_c   1.000
_cell.angle_alpha   90.00
_cell.angle_beta   90.00
_cell.angle_gamma   90.00
#
_symmetry.space_group_name_H-M   'P 1'
#
loop_
_entity.id
_entity.type
_entity.pdbx_description
1 polymer ?
#
loop_
_entity_poly.entity_id
_entity_poly.type
_entity_poly.pdbx_seq_one_letter_code
_entity_poly.pdbx_strand_id
1 'polypeptide(L)'
;MEYSSSAVQHILASHSVEEFNQSIDSWELEFTQLERGQFYSQQTLVYSQHSLALRVHFNRRLLQRGIAPANFITFGLRASSGAEALWHQRAITTDTLEVFPSYSDFEVVTPTGFDAYTISISREQLEAIAEQEQLAINIDQLANSQGVFEINPEHTRHIRQLLMQATREQSALNQESVCQLMDHDLPRLILETLIGGHHQRPLKTPARKQTLDKARSFIAENPYEIIQVATLSKVAHTSSRTLDRVFKEYLGVSPKSYLLLKKLNAVQKELINNKEDSITEIANRWGFWHMGKFAADYKKTFGELPSATAKRFR
;
A
#
# COMPACT_ATOMS: atom_id res chain seq x y z
N MET A 1 -4.38 -16.80 -12.55
CA MET A 1 -5.79 -16.86 -12.09
C MET A 1 -6.65 -17.01 -13.32
N GLU A 2 -7.48 -18.06 -13.39
CA GLU A 2 -8.46 -18.22 -14.45
C GLU A 2 -9.56 -17.16 -14.26
N TYR A 3 -9.77 -16.32 -15.26
CA TYR A 3 -10.83 -15.32 -15.28
C TYR A 3 -12.18 -16.04 -15.41
N SER A 4 -13.01 -15.98 -14.37
CA SER A 4 -14.34 -16.58 -14.33
C SER A 4 -15.37 -15.60 -14.89
N SER A 5 -16.38 -16.11 -15.61
CA SER A 5 -17.53 -15.34 -16.10
C SER A 5 -18.50 -14.91 -14.98
N SER A 6 -18.24 -15.33 -13.73
CA SER A 6 -19.03 -14.99 -12.54
C SER A 6 -18.16 -14.28 -11.50
N ALA A 7 -18.70 -13.24 -10.86
CA ALA A 7 -17.98 -12.56 -9.79
C ALA A 7 -17.61 -13.51 -8.64
N VAL A 8 -16.34 -13.54 -8.26
CA VAL A 8 -15.84 -14.34 -7.13
C VAL A 8 -15.39 -13.43 -6.01
N GLN A 9 -15.93 -13.64 -4.82
CA GLN A 9 -15.62 -12.85 -3.63
C GLN A 9 -14.81 -13.67 -2.62
N HIS A 10 -13.74 -13.06 -2.11
CA HIS A 10 -12.91 -13.60 -1.04
C HIS A 10 -12.83 -12.60 0.10
N ILE A 11 -13.09 -13.07 1.33
CA ILE A 11 -12.88 -12.29 2.54
C ILE A 11 -11.74 -12.93 3.30
N LEU A 12 -10.66 -12.17 3.44
CA LEU A 12 -9.43 -12.64 4.04
C LEU A 12 -9.08 -11.76 5.23
N ALA A 13 -8.52 -12.40 6.26
CA ALA A 13 -7.93 -11.72 7.39
C ALA A 13 -6.46 -12.12 7.48
N SER A 14 -5.61 -11.16 7.80
CA SER A 14 -4.16 -11.35 7.88
C SER A 14 -3.63 -10.80 9.20
N HIS A 15 -2.78 -11.56 9.88
CA HIS A 15 -2.22 -11.22 11.19
C HIS A 15 -0.75 -10.79 11.11
N SER A 16 -0.18 -10.84 9.91
CA SER A 16 1.09 -10.23 9.58
C SER A 16 1.00 -9.51 8.23
N VAL A 17 1.91 -8.57 8.04
CA VAL A 17 2.04 -7.84 6.79
C VAL A 17 2.41 -8.77 5.63
N GLU A 18 3.23 -9.79 5.89
CA GLU A 18 3.63 -10.77 4.87
C GLU A 18 2.45 -11.67 4.47
N GLU A 19 1.62 -12.12 5.42
CA GLU A 19 0.38 -12.86 5.11
C GLU A 19 -0.55 -12.05 4.20
N PHE A 20 -0.69 -10.74 4.46
CA PHE A 20 -1.47 -9.85 3.59
C PHE A 20 -0.82 -9.77 2.20
N ASN A 21 0.50 -9.63 2.12
CA ASN A 21 1.19 -9.55 0.83
C ASN A 21 1.02 -10.84 0.00
N GLN A 22 1.14 -12.01 0.63
CA GLN A 22 0.95 -13.32 -0.01
C GLN A 22 -0.49 -13.59 -0.47
N SER A 23 -1.46 -12.79 -0.02
CA SER A 23 -2.86 -12.93 -0.42
C SER A 23 -3.25 -12.08 -1.63
N ILE A 24 -2.35 -11.22 -2.11
CA ILE A 24 -2.54 -10.35 -3.28
C ILE A 24 -1.48 -10.72 -4.32
N ASP A 25 -1.73 -11.78 -5.08
CA ASP A 25 -0.73 -12.36 -6.00
C ASP A 25 -0.30 -11.44 -7.15
N SER A 26 -1.17 -10.53 -7.60
CA SER A 26 -0.95 -9.75 -8.81
C SER A 26 -0.07 -8.51 -8.61
N TRP A 27 0.32 -8.21 -7.37
CA TRP A 27 1.04 -6.98 -7.04
C TRP A 27 2.41 -7.26 -6.45
N GLU A 28 3.42 -6.50 -6.89
CA GLU A 28 4.71 -6.47 -6.24
C GLU A 28 4.71 -5.40 -5.14
N LEU A 29 4.25 -5.77 -3.94
CA LEU A 29 4.19 -4.86 -2.80
C LEU A 29 5.25 -5.19 -1.75
N GLU A 30 5.81 -4.15 -1.19
CA GLU A 30 6.59 -4.16 0.03
C GLU A 30 5.89 -3.30 1.07
N PHE A 31 5.68 -3.88 2.23
CA PHE A 31 5.09 -3.20 3.36
C PHE A 31 6.10 -3.16 4.51
N THR A 32 6.11 -2.06 5.25
CA THR A 32 6.85 -1.93 6.50
C THR A 32 5.91 -1.42 7.58
N GLN A 33 5.70 -2.23 8.61
CA GLN A 33 4.96 -1.80 9.79
C GLN A 33 5.76 -0.74 10.55
N LEU A 34 5.22 0.47 10.65
CA LEU A 34 5.87 1.63 11.27
C LEU A 34 5.47 1.84 12.74
N GLU A 35 4.49 1.08 13.22
CA GLU A 35 3.95 1.21 14.57
C GLU A 35 4.15 -0.09 15.37
N ARG A 36 4.15 0.00 16.70
CA ARG A 36 4.19 -1.14 17.60
C ARG A 36 2.81 -1.78 17.76
N GLY A 37 2.81 -3.08 18.05
CA GLY A 37 1.61 -3.85 18.34
C GLY A 37 1.21 -4.77 17.18
N GLN A 38 0.35 -5.75 17.47
CA GLN A 38 -0.04 -6.75 16.48
C GLN A 38 -0.71 -6.12 15.26
N PHE A 39 -0.27 -6.56 14.08
CA PHE A 39 -0.91 -6.23 12.82
C PHE A 39 -2.18 -7.06 12.63
N TYR A 40 -3.19 -6.42 12.06
CA TYR A 40 -4.39 -7.05 11.60
C TYR A 40 -4.88 -6.29 10.36
N SER A 41 -5.20 -7.05 9.33
CA SER A 41 -5.93 -6.56 8.17
C SER A 41 -7.15 -7.41 7.93
N GLN A 42 -8.22 -6.75 7.50
CA GLN A 42 -9.35 -7.39 6.88
C GLN A 42 -9.47 -6.84 5.47
N GLN A 43 -9.68 -7.73 4.52
CA GLN A 43 -9.84 -7.37 3.12
C GLN A 43 -10.95 -8.18 2.46
N THR A 44 -11.59 -7.53 1.51
CA THR A 44 -12.58 -8.15 0.63
C THR A 44 -12.14 -7.94 -0.79
N LEU A 45 -11.84 -9.04 -1.48
CA LEU A 45 -11.49 -9.06 -2.90
C LEU A 45 -12.70 -9.52 -3.68
N VAL A 46 -12.99 -8.85 -4.78
CA VAL A 46 -14.00 -9.26 -5.75
C VAL A 46 -13.35 -9.25 -7.11
N TYR A 47 -13.40 -10.38 -7.79
CA TYR A 47 -12.89 -10.57 -9.14
C TYR A 47 -14.05 -10.64 -10.12
N SER A 48 -13.88 -10.01 -11.27
CA SER A 48 -14.71 -10.19 -12.46
C SER A 48 -13.81 -10.54 -13.66
N GLN A 49 -14.35 -10.48 -14.88
CA GLN A 49 -13.58 -10.80 -16.07
C GLN A 49 -12.49 -9.77 -16.35
N HIS A 50 -12.79 -8.48 -16.13
CA HIS A 50 -11.89 -7.38 -16.49
C HIS A 50 -11.40 -6.57 -15.29
N SER A 51 -11.92 -6.82 -14.09
CA SER A 51 -11.68 -5.98 -12.92
C SER A 51 -11.39 -6.79 -11.64
N LEU A 52 -10.65 -6.16 -10.74
CA LEU A 52 -10.42 -6.58 -9.36
C LEU A 52 -10.73 -5.41 -8.43
N ALA A 53 -11.79 -5.52 -7.64
CA ALA A 53 -12.08 -4.58 -6.56
C ALA A 53 -11.57 -5.14 -5.23
N LEU A 54 -10.87 -4.31 -4.47
CA LEU A 54 -10.35 -4.65 -3.14
C LEU A 54 -10.79 -3.57 -2.16
N ARG A 55 -11.49 -3.97 -1.09
CA ARG A 55 -11.61 -3.15 0.13
C ARG A 55 -10.57 -3.64 1.12
N VAL A 56 -9.83 -2.73 1.74
CA VAL A 56 -8.81 -3.07 2.73
C VAL A 56 -8.89 -2.19 3.97
N HIS A 57 -8.73 -2.80 5.13
CA HIS A 57 -8.52 -2.13 6.39
C HIS A 57 -7.16 -2.49 6.99
N PHE A 58 -6.41 -1.50 7.50
CA PHE A 58 -5.17 -1.71 8.25
C PHE A 58 -5.26 -1.10 9.64
N ASN A 59 -5.05 -1.92 10.67
CA ASN A 59 -5.08 -1.45 12.06
C ASN A 59 -3.77 -0.76 12.53
N ARG A 60 -2.74 -0.71 11.68
CA ARG A 60 -1.42 -0.11 11.99
C ARG A 60 -0.98 0.84 10.89
N ARG A 61 -0.13 1.78 11.27
CA ARG A 61 0.59 2.61 10.30
C ARG A 61 1.55 1.76 9.47
N LEU A 62 1.44 1.85 8.15
CA LEU A 62 2.29 1.16 7.19
C LEU A 62 2.98 2.16 6.27
N LEU A 63 4.21 1.83 5.88
CA LEU A 63 4.79 2.30 4.63
C LEU A 63 4.56 1.22 3.58
N GLN A 64 3.97 1.60 2.45
CA GLN A 64 3.69 0.74 1.31
C GLN A 64 4.53 1.23 0.14
N ARG A 65 5.18 0.30 -0.55
CA ARG A 65 5.89 0.56 -1.79
C ARG A 65 5.60 -0.56 -2.76
N GLY A 66 5.60 -0.28 -4.05
CA GLY A 66 5.44 -1.35 -5.01
C GLY A 66 5.24 -0.85 -6.42
N ILE A 67 4.95 -1.80 -7.29
CA ILE A 67 4.64 -1.57 -8.69
C ILE A 67 3.26 -2.17 -8.94
N ALA A 68 2.36 -1.37 -9.52
CA ALA A 68 1.06 -1.89 -9.93
C ALA A 68 1.22 -2.78 -11.18
N PRO A 69 0.44 -3.87 -11.31
CA PRO A 69 0.54 -4.75 -12.47
C PRO A 69 0.31 -4.01 -13.79
N ALA A 70 1.22 -4.20 -14.76
CA ALA A 70 1.28 -3.40 -15.99
C ALA A 70 0.01 -3.47 -16.89
N ASN A 71 -0.71 -4.60 -16.85
CA ASN A 71 -1.91 -4.82 -17.67
C ASN A 71 -3.18 -4.19 -17.07
N PHE A 72 -3.08 -3.66 -15.84
CA PHE A 72 -4.18 -3.03 -15.13
C PHE A 72 -3.85 -1.56 -14.85
N ILE A 73 -4.89 -0.74 -14.78
CA ILE A 73 -4.82 0.58 -14.16
C ILE A 73 -5.59 0.49 -12.87
N THR A 74 -4.93 0.83 -11.76
CA THR A 74 -5.55 0.79 -10.44
C THR A 74 -5.90 2.20 -9.97
N PHE A 75 -7.13 2.30 -9.48
CA PHE A 75 -7.66 3.50 -8.84
C PHE A 75 -7.82 3.25 -7.35
N GLY A 76 -7.38 4.19 -6.53
CA GLY A 76 -7.53 4.18 -5.07
C GLY A 76 -8.52 5.24 -4.61
N LEU A 77 -9.32 4.91 -3.59
CA LEU A 77 -10.27 5.83 -2.98
C LEU A 77 -10.40 5.57 -1.49
N ARG A 78 -10.30 6.62 -0.67
CA ARG A 78 -10.56 6.51 0.78
C ARG A 78 -12.01 6.09 1.07
N ALA A 79 -12.16 5.09 1.94
CA ALA A 79 -13.49 4.60 2.36
C ALA A 79 -14.16 5.51 3.38
N SER A 80 -13.36 6.19 4.21
CA SER A 80 -13.85 7.10 5.25
C SER A 80 -12.85 8.22 5.53
N SER A 81 -13.36 9.31 6.10
CA SER A 81 -12.53 10.37 6.67
C SER A 81 -11.83 9.85 7.93
N GLY A 82 -10.61 10.32 8.15
CA GLY A 82 -9.79 9.87 9.27
C GLY A 82 -8.43 10.55 9.22
N ALA A 83 -7.42 9.93 9.85
CA ALA A 83 -6.06 10.42 9.73
C ALA A 83 -5.60 10.48 8.26
N GLU A 84 -4.80 11.48 7.95
CA GLU A 84 -4.24 11.69 6.61
C GLU A 84 -3.32 10.52 6.24
N ALA A 85 -3.52 10.00 5.04
CA ALA A 85 -2.56 9.14 4.37
C ALA A 85 -1.77 10.00 3.38
N LEU A 86 -0.52 9.62 3.11
CA LEU A 86 0.38 10.39 2.26
C LEU A 86 0.77 9.57 1.03
N TRP A 87 0.34 10.00 -0.15
CA TRP A 87 0.71 9.45 -1.46
C TRP A 87 1.83 10.27 -2.09
N HIS A 88 3.06 9.74 -2.18
CA HIS A 88 4.23 10.53 -2.58
C HIS A 88 4.22 11.94 -1.96
N GLN A 89 3.88 12.03 -0.67
CA GLN A 89 3.76 13.26 0.16
C GLN A 89 2.49 14.09 0.04
N ARG A 90 1.55 13.72 -0.83
CA ARG A 90 0.26 14.40 -0.92
C ARG A 90 -0.72 13.76 0.03
N ALA A 91 -1.43 14.59 0.77
CA ALA A 91 -2.56 14.11 1.54
C ALA A 91 -3.58 13.53 0.55
N ILE A 92 -3.93 12.26 0.75
CA ILE A 92 -5.10 11.65 0.11
C ILE A 92 -6.27 11.73 1.07
N THR A 93 -7.41 12.17 0.55
CA THR A 93 -8.61 12.47 1.33
C THR A 93 -9.79 11.65 0.80
N THR A 94 -10.97 11.86 1.33
CA THR A 94 -12.20 11.28 0.76
C THR A 94 -12.60 11.91 -0.57
N ASP A 95 -11.97 13.01 -0.95
CA ASP A 95 -12.31 13.76 -2.16
C ASP A 95 -11.24 13.63 -3.26
N THR A 96 -10.28 12.72 -3.06
CA THR A 96 -9.25 12.39 -4.03
C THR A 96 -9.47 11.02 -4.65
N LEU A 97 -9.08 10.88 -5.92
CA LEU A 97 -8.92 9.60 -6.60
C LEU A 97 -7.44 9.41 -6.92
N GLU A 98 -6.85 8.35 -6.38
CA GLU A 98 -5.47 7.99 -6.63
C GLU A 98 -5.37 7.12 -7.88
N VAL A 99 -4.40 7.37 -8.75
CA VAL A 99 -4.07 6.50 -9.89
C VAL A 99 -2.69 5.91 -9.65
N PHE A 100 -2.65 4.60 -9.43
CA PHE A 100 -1.41 3.87 -9.24
C PHE A 100 -0.69 3.79 -10.59
N PRO A 101 0.62 4.08 -10.63
CA PRO A 101 1.35 4.01 -11.87
C PRO A 101 1.69 2.58 -12.29
N SER A 102 1.49 2.29 -13.58
CA SER A 102 1.71 0.95 -14.15
C SER A 102 3.20 0.62 -14.42
N TYR A 103 4.08 1.62 -14.51
CA TYR A 103 5.48 1.44 -14.97
C TYR A 103 6.53 2.07 -14.05
N SER A 104 6.14 2.47 -12.84
CA SER A 104 7.05 3.09 -11.88
C SER A 104 6.65 2.71 -10.46
N ASP A 105 7.58 2.85 -9.52
CA ASP A 105 7.27 2.57 -8.14
C ASP A 105 6.34 3.64 -7.56
N PHE A 106 5.49 3.20 -6.64
CA PHE A 106 4.72 4.11 -5.81
C PHE A 106 5.13 4.01 -4.34
N GLU A 107 4.81 5.06 -3.59
CA GLU A 107 5.02 5.10 -2.14
C GLU A 107 3.83 5.74 -1.43
N VAL A 108 3.27 5.01 -0.46
CA VAL A 108 2.18 5.48 0.40
C VAL A 108 2.52 5.24 1.86
N VAL A 109 2.26 6.24 2.71
CA VAL A 109 2.22 6.06 4.16
C VAL A 109 0.77 6.11 4.61
N THR A 110 0.26 4.96 5.06
CA THR A 110 -1.12 4.85 5.56
C THR A 110 -1.12 4.90 7.09
N PRO A 111 -2.04 5.66 7.71
CA PRO A 111 -2.13 5.76 9.16
C PRO A 111 -2.75 4.51 9.80
N THR A 112 -2.72 4.47 11.13
CA THR A 112 -3.46 3.52 11.95
C THR A 112 -4.97 3.63 11.67
N GLY A 113 -5.64 2.50 11.42
CA GLY A 113 -7.07 2.47 11.12
C GLY A 113 -7.41 2.90 9.69
N PHE A 114 -6.45 2.81 8.75
CA PHE A 114 -6.69 3.13 7.35
C PHE A 114 -7.74 2.19 6.74
N ASP A 115 -8.69 2.75 5.99
CA ASP A 115 -9.73 2.03 5.25
C ASP A 115 -9.86 2.66 3.86
N ALA A 116 -9.77 1.84 2.83
CA ALA A 116 -9.80 2.27 1.45
C ALA A 116 -10.35 1.19 0.52
N TYR A 117 -10.79 1.64 -0.64
CA TYR A 117 -11.08 0.81 -1.79
C TYR A 117 -9.99 1.00 -2.83
N THR A 118 -9.70 -0.06 -3.56
CA THR A 118 -9.01 0.00 -4.84
C THR A 118 -9.84 -0.76 -5.88
N ILE A 119 -9.78 -0.31 -7.13
CA ILE A 119 -10.27 -1.08 -8.27
C ILE A 119 -9.21 -1.07 -9.35
N SER A 120 -8.78 -2.27 -9.76
CA SER A 120 -7.84 -2.49 -10.85
C SER A 120 -8.63 -2.96 -12.05
N ILE A 121 -8.56 -2.23 -13.15
CA ILE A 121 -9.34 -2.50 -14.38
C ILE A 121 -8.35 -2.78 -15.49
N SER A 122 -8.60 -3.83 -16.27
CA SER A 122 -7.74 -4.16 -17.41
C SER A 122 -7.69 -2.98 -18.38
N ARG A 123 -6.50 -2.72 -18.92
CA ARG A 123 -6.27 -1.64 -19.88
C ARG A 123 -7.21 -1.73 -21.08
N GLU A 124 -7.35 -2.93 -21.63
CA GLU A 124 -8.25 -3.23 -22.75
C GLU A 124 -9.68 -2.78 -22.47
N GLN A 125 -10.20 -3.06 -21.28
CA GLN A 125 -11.56 -2.67 -20.91
C GLN A 125 -11.73 -1.15 -20.77
N LEU A 126 -10.73 -0.46 -20.21
CA LEU A 126 -10.76 1.01 -20.13
C LEU A 126 -10.72 1.66 -21.51
N GLU A 127 -9.92 1.12 -22.42
CA GLU A 127 -9.82 1.58 -23.81
C GLU A 127 -11.15 1.34 -24.56
N ALA A 128 -11.75 0.15 -24.42
CA ALA A 128 -13.04 -0.18 -25.02
C ALA A 128 -14.17 0.76 -24.54
N ILE A 129 -14.24 1.03 -23.24
CA ILE A 129 -15.25 1.94 -22.67
C ILE A 129 -15.01 3.39 -23.14
N ALA A 130 -13.76 3.84 -23.15
CA ALA A 130 -13.43 5.19 -23.61
C ALA A 130 -13.83 5.39 -25.09
N GLU A 131 -13.61 4.38 -25.94
CA GLU A 131 -14.01 4.40 -27.34
C GLU A 131 -15.54 4.38 -27.50
N GLN A 132 -16.23 3.44 -26.84
CA GLN A 132 -17.68 3.29 -26.91
C GLN A 132 -18.42 4.56 -26.47
N GLU A 133 -17.97 5.17 -25.37
CA GLU A 133 -18.59 6.36 -24.78
C GLU A 133 -18.02 7.67 -25.36
N GLN A 134 -17.10 7.60 -26.33
CA GLN A 134 -16.44 8.74 -27.00
C GLN A 134 -15.77 9.71 -26.01
N LEU A 135 -15.13 9.15 -24.98
CA LEU A 135 -14.47 9.89 -23.92
C LEU A 135 -13.10 10.39 -24.37
N ALA A 136 -12.87 11.71 -24.26
CA ALA A 136 -11.59 12.34 -24.61
C ALA A 136 -10.53 12.15 -23.50
N ILE A 137 -10.15 10.90 -23.23
CA ILE A 137 -9.15 10.53 -22.23
C ILE A 137 -8.06 9.65 -22.83
N ASN A 138 -6.80 9.92 -22.49
CA ASN A 138 -5.66 9.11 -22.93
C ASN A 138 -5.28 8.12 -21.83
N ILE A 139 -5.55 6.84 -22.07
CA ILE A 139 -5.32 5.75 -21.11
C ILE A 139 -3.83 5.57 -20.79
N ASP A 140 -2.94 5.74 -21.77
CA ASP A 140 -1.49 5.72 -21.53
C ASP A 140 -1.03 6.86 -20.63
N GLN A 141 -1.52 8.07 -20.86
CA GLN A 141 -1.20 9.22 -20.04
C GLN A 141 -1.74 9.03 -18.62
N LEU A 142 -2.94 8.46 -18.48
CA LEU A 142 -3.55 8.15 -17.19
C LEU A 142 -2.70 7.15 -16.41
N ALA A 143 -2.32 6.03 -17.04
CA ALA A 143 -1.47 4.99 -16.45
C ALA A 143 -0.09 5.52 -15.99
N ASN A 144 0.41 6.57 -16.65
CA ASN A 144 1.69 7.22 -16.33
C ASN A 144 1.57 8.42 -15.38
N SER A 145 0.37 8.83 -15.01
CA SER A 145 0.14 10.12 -14.34
C SER A 145 0.66 10.20 -12.89
N GLN A 146 1.00 9.06 -12.26
CA GLN A 146 1.35 8.94 -10.83
C GLN A 146 0.47 9.84 -9.94
N GLY A 147 -0.84 9.84 -10.19
CA GLY A 147 -1.69 10.98 -9.89
C GLY A 147 -2.48 10.86 -8.60
N VAL A 148 -2.63 11.99 -7.90
CA VAL A 148 -3.74 12.23 -6.99
C VAL A 148 -4.61 13.27 -7.69
N PHE A 149 -5.84 12.89 -8.01
CA PHE A 149 -6.79 13.76 -8.69
C PHE A 149 -7.78 14.30 -7.67
N GLU A 150 -7.85 15.63 -7.56
CA GLU A 150 -8.96 16.26 -6.85
C GLU A 150 -10.19 16.20 -7.76
N ILE A 151 -11.24 15.56 -7.27
CA ILE A 151 -12.47 15.35 -8.02
C ILE A 151 -13.65 15.83 -7.19
N ASN A 152 -14.76 16.10 -7.86
CA ASN A 152 -15.97 16.59 -7.20
C ASN A 152 -16.39 15.61 -6.08
N PRO A 153 -16.62 16.08 -4.83
CA PRO A 153 -17.04 15.23 -3.72
C PRO A 153 -18.31 14.42 -3.97
N GLU A 154 -19.20 14.87 -4.86
CA GLU A 154 -20.38 14.09 -5.27
C GLU A 154 -19.98 12.85 -6.07
N HIS A 155 -18.99 12.98 -6.96
CA HIS A 155 -18.48 11.86 -7.76
C HIS A 155 -17.72 10.85 -6.89
N THR A 156 -16.86 11.30 -5.96
CA THR A 156 -16.17 10.39 -5.03
C THR A 156 -17.16 9.64 -4.15
N ARG A 157 -18.21 10.32 -3.68
CA ARG A 157 -19.28 9.68 -2.91
C ARG A 157 -19.99 8.62 -3.72
N HIS A 158 -20.30 8.90 -4.98
CA HIS A 158 -20.96 7.93 -5.85
C HIS A 158 -20.08 6.71 -6.15
N ILE A 159 -18.82 6.92 -6.57
CA ILE A 159 -17.85 5.83 -6.81
C ILE A 159 -17.69 4.98 -5.54
N ARG A 160 -17.58 5.60 -4.36
CA ARG A 160 -17.46 4.90 -3.08
C ARG A 160 -18.69 4.06 -2.76
N GLN A 161 -19.89 4.57 -3.02
CA GLN A 161 -21.12 3.81 -2.81
C GLN A 161 -21.17 2.55 -3.67
N LEU A 162 -20.78 2.67 -4.94
CA LEU A 162 -20.70 1.54 -5.87
C LEU A 162 -19.64 0.52 -5.45
N LEU A 163 -18.43 0.97 -5.09
CA LEU A 163 -17.39 0.07 -4.55
C LEU A 163 -17.83 -0.62 -3.25
N MET A 164 -18.54 0.09 -2.38
CA MET A 164 -19.13 -0.48 -1.16
C MET A 164 -20.17 -1.56 -1.49
N GLN A 165 -21.00 -1.36 -2.52
CA GLN A 165 -21.99 -2.36 -2.96
C GLN A 165 -21.30 -3.59 -3.56
N ALA A 166 -20.28 -3.40 -4.40
CA ALA A 166 -19.52 -4.48 -5.01
C ALA A 166 -18.80 -5.33 -3.96
N THR A 167 -18.20 -4.70 -2.94
CA THR A 167 -17.32 -5.37 -1.95
C THR A 167 -18.02 -5.74 -0.64
N ARG A 168 -19.34 -5.64 -0.55
CA ARG A 168 -20.09 -6.05 0.65
C ARG A 168 -20.14 -7.57 0.75
N GLU A 169 -19.85 -8.13 1.94
CA GLU A 169 -19.87 -9.58 2.21
C GLU A 169 -21.21 -10.25 1.89
N GLN A 170 -22.31 -9.56 2.17
CA GLN A 170 -23.65 -9.95 1.74
C GLN A 170 -24.15 -8.88 0.77
N SER A 171 -23.64 -8.92 -0.45
CA SER A 171 -24.16 -8.04 -1.51
C SER A 171 -25.63 -8.37 -1.75
N ALA A 172 -26.45 -7.33 -1.85
CA ALA A 172 -27.84 -7.48 -2.29
C ALA A 172 -27.93 -7.75 -3.80
N LEU A 173 -26.83 -7.55 -4.53
CA LEU A 173 -26.72 -7.77 -5.96
C LEU A 173 -26.42 -9.24 -6.24
N ASN A 174 -26.97 -9.76 -7.33
CA ASN A 174 -26.55 -11.04 -7.88
C ASN A 174 -25.17 -10.90 -8.56
N GLN A 175 -24.52 -12.03 -8.85
CA GLN A 175 -23.16 -12.04 -9.43
C GLN A 175 -23.07 -11.29 -10.76
N GLU A 176 -24.08 -11.40 -11.62
CA GLU A 176 -24.12 -10.71 -12.92
C GLU A 176 -24.17 -9.19 -12.76
N SER A 177 -24.96 -8.69 -11.80
CA SER A 177 -25.04 -7.26 -11.49
C SER A 177 -23.73 -6.73 -10.91
N VAL A 178 -23.00 -7.55 -10.13
CA VAL A 178 -21.66 -7.18 -9.63
C VAL A 178 -20.65 -7.13 -10.78
N CYS A 179 -20.68 -8.08 -11.71
CA CYS A 179 -19.85 -8.05 -12.92
C CYS A 179 -20.13 -6.80 -13.76
N GLN A 180 -21.41 -6.50 -14.04
CA GLN A 180 -21.80 -5.29 -14.78
C GLN A 180 -21.30 -4.01 -14.09
N LEU A 181 -21.48 -3.94 -12.77
CA LEU A 181 -21.01 -2.81 -11.98
C LEU A 181 -19.48 -2.63 -12.07
N MET A 182 -18.72 -3.72 -11.99
CA MET A 182 -17.25 -3.67 -11.96
C MET A 182 -16.60 -3.56 -13.34
N ASP A 183 -17.18 -4.16 -14.36
CA ASP A 183 -16.59 -4.23 -15.71
C ASP A 183 -17.11 -3.11 -16.61
N HIS A 184 -18.20 -2.41 -16.25
CA HIS A 184 -18.78 -1.34 -17.05
C HIS A 184 -19.05 -0.06 -16.25
N ASP A 185 -19.94 -0.09 -15.26
CA ASP A 185 -20.47 1.14 -14.66
C ASP A 185 -19.42 1.92 -13.84
N LEU A 186 -18.62 1.23 -13.03
CA LEU A 186 -17.51 1.82 -12.27
C LEU A 186 -16.42 2.38 -13.20
N PRO A 187 -15.86 1.60 -14.15
CA PRO A 187 -14.87 2.12 -15.10
C PRO A 187 -15.35 3.37 -15.86
N ARG A 188 -16.59 3.34 -16.38
CA ARG A 188 -17.19 4.47 -17.11
C ARG A 188 -17.25 5.72 -16.23
N LEU A 189 -17.81 5.60 -15.02
CA LEU A 189 -17.93 6.72 -14.08
C LEU A 189 -16.57 7.29 -13.66
N ILE A 190 -15.56 6.42 -13.47
CA ILE A 190 -14.19 6.83 -13.13
C ILE A 190 -13.59 7.66 -14.27
N LEU A 191 -13.69 7.19 -15.52
CA LEU A 191 -13.14 7.90 -16.68
C LEU A 191 -13.83 9.27 -16.89
N GLU A 192 -15.17 9.32 -16.81
CA GLU A 192 -15.94 10.58 -16.89
C GLU A 192 -15.50 11.58 -15.81
N THR A 193 -15.32 11.08 -14.58
CA THR A 193 -14.91 11.92 -13.44
C THR A 193 -13.50 12.48 -13.62
N LEU A 194 -12.59 11.70 -14.21
CA LEU A 194 -11.21 12.10 -14.44
C LEU A 194 -11.07 13.16 -15.55
N ILE A 195 -11.94 13.15 -16.56
CA ILE A 195 -11.97 14.18 -17.62
C ILE A 195 -12.28 15.56 -17.02
N GLY A 196 -13.21 15.62 -16.08
CA GLY A 196 -13.55 16.86 -15.35
C GLY A 196 -12.64 17.15 -14.15
N GLY A 197 -11.76 16.22 -13.78
CA GLY A 197 -10.92 16.30 -12.60
C GLY A 197 -9.69 17.19 -12.79
N HIS A 198 -9.24 17.82 -11.71
CA HIS A 198 -7.98 18.56 -11.72
C HIS A 198 -6.85 17.64 -11.25
N HIS A 199 -5.98 17.24 -12.20
CA HIS A 199 -4.74 16.56 -11.84
C HIS A 199 -3.88 17.48 -10.98
N GLN A 200 -3.55 17.07 -9.76
CA GLN A 200 -2.57 17.80 -8.98
C GLN A 200 -1.21 17.65 -9.65
N ARG A 201 -0.69 18.74 -10.24
CA ARG A 201 0.65 18.78 -10.84
C ARG A 201 1.72 18.33 -9.85
N PRO A 202 2.67 17.44 -10.25
CA PRO A 202 3.76 16.98 -9.39
C PRO A 202 4.36 18.14 -8.60
N LEU A 203 4.31 18.05 -7.26
CA LEU A 203 5.00 19.05 -6.45
C LEU A 203 6.51 18.86 -6.70
N LYS A 204 7.25 19.97 -6.86
CA LYS A 204 8.72 19.88 -6.79
C LYS A 204 9.06 19.18 -5.48
N THR A 205 9.82 18.09 -5.56
CA THR A 205 10.23 17.32 -4.40
C THR A 205 10.90 18.25 -3.38
N PRO A 206 10.27 18.50 -2.22
CA PRO A 206 10.82 19.42 -1.23
C PRO A 206 12.19 18.93 -0.76
N ALA A 207 13.12 19.84 -0.46
CA ALA A 207 14.46 19.48 0.04
C ALA A 207 14.42 18.54 1.26
N ARG A 208 13.37 18.65 2.08
CA ARG A 208 13.10 17.75 3.21
C ARG A 208 12.83 16.30 2.77
N LYS A 209 12.11 16.07 1.67
CA LYS A 209 11.95 14.71 1.11
C LYS A 209 13.27 14.17 0.62
N GLN A 210 14.03 14.97 -0.12
CA GLN A 210 15.33 14.54 -0.64
C GLN A 210 16.26 14.12 0.50
N THR A 211 16.19 14.82 1.63
CA THR A 211 16.89 14.45 2.87
C THR A 211 16.45 13.06 3.37
N LEU A 212 15.14 12.80 3.43
CA LEU A 212 14.58 11.51 3.80
C LEU A 212 15.01 10.39 2.85
N ASP A 213 14.83 10.62 1.55
CA ASP A 213 15.05 9.63 0.50
C ASP A 213 16.53 9.26 0.40
N LYS A 214 17.46 10.23 0.56
CA LYS A 214 18.90 9.94 0.66
C LYS A 214 19.22 9.04 1.85
N ALA A 215 18.69 9.36 3.04
CA ALA A 215 18.91 8.55 4.21
C ALA A 215 18.33 7.13 4.06
N ARG A 216 17.14 7.01 3.46
CA ARG A 216 16.48 5.71 3.23
C ARG A 216 17.16 4.87 2.16
N SER A 217 17.63 5.48 1.08
CA SER A 217 18.39 4.78 0.03
C SER A 217 19.65 4.16 0.62
N PHE A 218 20.38 4.92 1.44
CA PHE A 218 21.54 4.40 2.16
C PHE A 218 21.19 3.23 3.10
N ILE A 219 20.03 3.26 3.78
CA ILE A 219 19.57 2.14 4.61
C ILE A 219 19.27 0.91 3.76
N ALA A 220 18.59 1.10 2.62
CA ALA A 220 18.21 0.02 1.71
C ALA A 220 19.43 -0.65 1.04
N GLU A 221 20.45 0.14 0.71
CA GLU A 221 21.72 -0.32 0.14
C GLU A 221 22.61 -1.06 1.17
N ASN A 222 22.38 -0.86 2.47
CA ASN A 222 23.20 -1.40 3.56
C ASN A 222 22.34 -2.18 4.60
N PRO A 223 21.59 -3.21 4.19
CA PRO A 223 20.55 -3.84 5.03
C PRO A 223 21.10 -4.52 6.30
N TYR A 224 22.31 -5.07 6.23
CA TYR A 224 22.93 -5.84 7.31
C TYR A 224 23.86 -4.98 8.20
N GLU A 225 24.18 -3.75 7.79
CA GLU A 225 25.12 -2.91 8.53
C GLU A 225 24.52 -2.34 9.82
N ILE A 226 25.41 -2.02 10.77
CA ILE A 226 25.06 -1.27 11.99
C ILE A 226 25.16 0.21 11.68
N ILE A 227 24.04 0.80 11.23
CA ILE A 227 23.98 2.20 10.82
C ILE A 227 23.71 3.10 12.04
N GLN A 228 24.56 4.10 12.26
CA GLN A 228 24.32 5.15 13.24
C GLN A 228 23.53 6.32 12.62
N VAL A 229 22.66 6.97 13.41
CA VAL A 229 21.90 8.15 12.96
C VAL A 229 22.81 9.31 12.52
N ALA A 230 24.00 9.42 13.10
CA ALA A 230 25.00 10.40 12.69
C ALA A 230 25.51 10.15 11.25
N THR A 231 25.67 8.88 10.86
CA THR A 231 26.01 8.49 9.48
C THR A 231 24.91 8.92 8.51
N LEU A 232 23.64 8.64 8.83
CA LEU A 232 22.50 9.06 8.01
C LEU A 232 22.44 10.59 7.85
N SER A 233 22.76 11.31 8.91
CA SER A 233 22.76 12.79 8.89
C SER A 233 23.86 13.32 7.96
N LYS A 234 25.05 12.70 7.96
CA LYS A 234 26.14 13.02 7.03
C LYS A 234 25.75 12.72 5.57
N VAL A 235 25.21 11.53 5.30
CA VAL A 235 24.78 11.10 3.95
C VAL A 235 23.68 12.01 3.41
N ALA A 236 22.73 12.41 4.25
CA ALA A 236 21.65 13.31 3.87
C ALA A 236 22.05 14.80 3.91
N HIS A 237 23.31 15.13 4.20
CA HIS A 237 23.85 16.49 4.33
C HIS A 237 23.01 17.40 5.25
N THR A 238 22.64 16.87 6.42
CA THR A 238 21.77 17.59 7.37
C THR A 238 22.17 17.35 8.82
N SER A 239 21.53 18.05 9.75
CA SER A 239 21.70 17.80 11.18
C SER A 239 20.83 16.64 11.67
N SER A 240 21.25 15.94 12.74
CA SER A 240 20.43 14.89 13.36
C SER A 240 19.05 15.39 13.79
N ARG A 241 18.93 16.66 14.21
CA ARG A 241 17.66 17.30 14.57
C ARG A 241 16.76 17.44 13.35
N THR A 242 17.30 17.90 12.22
CA THR A 242 16.55 18.03 10.97
C THR A 242 16.12 16.65 10.47
N LEU A 243 17.02 15.67 10.51
CA LEU A 243 16.73 14.30 10.10
C LEU A 243 15.61 13.69 10.95
N ASP A 244 15.67 13.85 12.28
CA ASP A 244 14.62 13.37 13.19
C ASP A 244 13.25 13.99 12.88
N ARG A 245 13.21 15.31 12.65
CA ARG A 245 11.98 16.01 12.28
C ARG A 245 11.41 15.51 10.96
N VAL A 246 12.25 15.30 9.95
CA VAL A 246 11.84 14.82 8.63
C VAL A 246 11.29 13.38 8.69
N PHE A 247 11.95 12.49 9.42
CA PHE A 247 11.44 11.13 9.61
C PHE A 247 10.09 11.11 10.33
N LYS A 248 9.91 11.95 11.37
CA LYS A 248 8.62 12.07 12.06
C LYS A 248 7.53 12.67 11.18
N GLU A 249 7.87 13.70 10.40
CA GLU A 249 6.96 14.38 9.47
C GLU A 249 6.40 13.42 8.42
N TYR A 250 7.26 12.60 7.79
CA TYR A 250 6.83 11.75 6.67
C TYR A 250 6.50 10.31 7.04
N LEU A 251 7.15 9.74 8.06
CA LEU A 251 6.98 8.33 8.46
C LEU A 251 6.35 8.17 9.85
N GLY A 252 6.19 9.24 10.62
CA GLY A 252 5.65 9.18 11.99
C GLY A 252 6.61 8.57 13.02
N VAL A 253 7.85 8.25 12.65
CA VAL A 253 8.85 7.60 13.51
C VAL A 253 10.18 8.34 13.49
N SER A 254 11.06 8.11 14.47
CA SER A 254 12.44 8.64 14.42
C SER A 254 13.33 7.79 13.50
N PRO A 255 14.49 8.30 13.04
CA PRO A 255 15.43 7.54 12.20
C PRO A 255 15.90 6.24 12.88
N LYS A 256 16.16 6.30 14.20
CA LYS A 256 16.54 5.13 15.00
C LYS A 256 15.42 4.09 15.06
N SER A 257 14.18 4.53 15.28
CA SER A 257 13.03 3.62 15.28
C SER A 257 12.81 3.01 13.90
N TYR A 258 12.95 3.79 12.82
CA TYR A 258 12.81 3.28 11.45
C TYR A 258 13.84 2.19 11.13
N LEU A 259 15.12 2.39 11.48
CA LEU A 259 16.16 1.36 11.31
C LEU A 259 15.79 0.05 12.01
N LEU A 260 15.35 0.13 13.27
CA LEU A 260 14.94 -1.03 14.04
C LEU A 260 13.72 -1.73 13.40
N LEU A 261 12.69 -0.96 13.04
CA LEU A 261 11.47 -1.49 12.45
C LEU A 261 11.75 -2.14 11.08
N LYS A 262 12.58 -1.53 10.23
CA LYS A 262 12.95 -2.10 8.93
C LYS A 262 13.61 -3.47 9.10
N LYS A 263 14.57 -3.60 10.02
CA LYS A 263 15.24 -4.87 10.32
C LYS A 263 14.28 -5.90 10.93
N LEU A 264 13.41 -5.50 11.85
CA LEU A 264 12.43 -6.41 12.44
C LEU A 264 11.40 -6.92 11.42
N ASN A 265 10.93 -6.06 10.51
CA ASN A 265 10.02 -6.46 9.42
C ASN A 265 10.70 -7.47 8.49
N ALA A 266 11.98 -7.24 8.15
CA ALA A 266 12.73 -8.18 7.32
C ALA A 266 12.98 -9.53 8.02
N VAL A 267 13.26 -9.53 9.33
CA VAL A 267 13.32 -10.76 10.13
C VAL A 267 11.98 -11.50 10.14
N GLN A 268 10.84 -10.80 10.33
CA GLN A 268 9.53 -11.45 10.27
C GLN A 268 9.29 -12.08 8.89
N LYS A 269 9.62 -11.37 7.81
CA LYS A 269 9.54 -11.88 6.44
C LYS A 269 10.38 -13.14 6.24
N GLU A 270 11.63 -13.15 6.71
CA GLU A 270 12.47 -14.35 6.64
C GLU A 270 11.94 -15.49 7.51
N LEU A 271 11.42 -15.23 8.72
CA LEU A 271 10.83 -16.27 9.57
C LEU A 271 9.58 -16.93 8.95
N ILE A 272 8.83 -16.19 8.13
CA ILE A 272 7.64 -16.68 7.44
C ILE A 272 8.01 -17.49 6.20
N ASN A 273 9.00 -17.01 5.43
CA ASN A 273 9.35 -17.60 4.13
C ASN A 273 10.48 -18.65 4.19
N ASN A 274 11.30 -18.66 5.24
CA ASN A 274 12.44 -19.57 5.39
C ASN A 274 12.24 -20.52 6.59
N LYS A 275 12.08 -21.80 6.27
CA LYS A 275 11.85 -22.86 7.26
C LYS A 275 13.12 -23.51 7.80
N GLU A 276 14.25 -23.34 7.13
CA GLU A 276 15.49 -24.07 7.41
C GLU A 276 16.36 -23.37 8.45
N ASP A 277 16.53 -22.06 8.32
CA ASP A 277 17.39 -21.29 9.23
C ASP A 277 16.79 -21.22 10.63
N SER A 278 17.63 -21.27 11.67
CA SER A 278 17.20 -21.01 13.04
C SER A 278 16.85 -19.53 13.26
N ILE A 279 16.01 -19.27 14.26
CA ILE A 279 15.65 -17.90 14.66
C ILE A 279 16.92 -17.07 14.99
N THR A 280 17.92 -17.71 15.60
CA THR A 280 19.19 -17.06 15.97
C THR A 280 20.03 -16.72 14.76
N GLU A 281 20.12 -17.59 13.75
CA GLU A 281 20.83 -17.30 12.50
C GLU A 281 20.20 -16.13 11.75
N ILE A 282 18.87 -16.14 11.59
CA ILE A 282 18.13 -15.03 10.97
C ILE A 282 18.36 -13.73 11.75
N ALA A 283 18.17 -13.74 13.07
CA ALA A 283 18.38 -12.55 13.91
C ALA A 283 19.82 -11.99 13.79
N ASN A 284 20.83 -12.86 13.85
CA ASN A 284 22.23 -12.46 13.73
C ASN A 284 22.54 -11.87 12.34
N ARG A 285 21.99 -12.45 11.26
CA ARG A 285 22.13 -11.93 9.88
C ARG A 285 21.69 -10.47 9.78
N TRP A 286 20.60 -10.11 10.46
CA TRP A 286 20.09 -8.73 10.50
C TRP A 286 20.77 -7.83 11.55
N GLY A 287 21.78 -8.34 12.26
CA GLY A 287 22.60 -7.60 13.22
C GLY A 287 22.04 -7.59 14.64
N PHE A 288 21.15 -8.52 14.99
CA PHE A 288 20.66 -8.69 16.36
C PHE A 288 21.48 -9.74 17.12
N TRP A 289 22.47 -9.31 17.89
CA TRP A 289 23.37 -10.21 18.64
C TRP A 289 22.87 -10.60 20.05
N HIS A 290 21.89 -9.87 20.59
CA HIS A 290 21.36 -10.08 21.94
C HIS A 290 19.94 -10.64 21.89
N MET A 291 19.82 -11.98 21.89
CA MET A 291 18.55 -12.69 21.66
C MET A 291 17.40 -12.26 22.58
N GLY A 292 17.67 -12.03 23.88
CA GLY A 292 16.65 -11.58 24.82
C GLY A 292 16.09 -10.19 24.48
N LYS A 293 16.96 -9.25 24.08
CA LYS A 293 16.56 -7.90 23.64
C LYS A 293 15.83 -7.96 22.30
N PHE A 294 16.34 -8.74 21.36
CA PHE A 294 15.69 -8.99 20.07
C PHE A 294 14.27 -9.51 20.24
N ALA A 295 14.08 -10.56 21.05
CA ALA A 295 12.76 -11.13 21.29
C ALA A 295 11.80 -10.13 21.94
N ALA A 296 12.29 -9.27 22.84
CA ALA A 296 11.50 -8.20 23.45
C ALA A 296 11.10 -7.11 22.45
N ASP A 297 12.04 -6.62 21.63
CA ASP A 297 11.79 -5.61 20.60
C ASP A 297 10.85 -6.17 19.50
N TYR A 298 11.02 -7.44 19.13
CA TYR A 298 10.15 -8.16 18.19
C TYR A 298 8.73 -8.27 18.76
N LYS A 299 8.57 -8.78 19.99
CA LYS A 299 7.25 -8.89 20.65
C LYS A 299 6.56 -7.55 20.80
N LYS A 300 7.32 -6.49 21.11
CA LYS A 300 6.78 -5.14 21.20
C LYS A 300 6.30 -4.62 19.84
N THR A 301 6.96 -5.03 18.75
CA THR A 301 6.64 -4.57 17.40
C THR A 301 5.45 -5.35 16.83
N PHE A 302 5.46 -6.69 16.92
CA PHE A 302 4.47 -7.54 16.25
C PHE A 302 3.43 -8.16 17.19
N GLY A 303 3.54 -7.96 18.49
CA GLY A 303 2.61 -8.54 19.48
C GLY A 303 2.86 -10.01 19.83
N GLU A 304 3.73 -10.71 19.11
CA GLU A 304 4.06 -12.13 19.32
C GLU A 304 5.58 -12.36 19.40
N LEU A 305 6.00 -13.50 19.93
CA LEU A 305 7.43 -13.86 19.98
C LEU A 305 7.92 -14.36 18.60
N PRO A 306 9.22 -14.22 18.27
CA PRO A 306 9.78 -14.79 17.04
C PRO A 306 9.52 -16.29 16.89
N SER A 307 9.54 -17.02 18.00
CA SER A 307 9.24 -18.46 18.03
C SER A 307 7.78 -18.78 17.73
N ALA A 308 6.85 -17.89 18.08
CA ALA A 308 5.44 -18.04 17.75
C ALA A 308 5.22 -17.86 16.24
N THR A 309 5.84 -16.83 15.64
CA THR A 309 5.82 -16.63 14.19
C THR A 309 6.42 -17.84 13.47
N ALA A 310 7.64 -18.26 13.82
CA ALA A 310 8.30 -19.39 13.18
C ALA A 310 7.49 -20.70 13.28
N LYS A 311 6.87 -20.96 14.44
CA LYS A 311 6.03 -22.15 14.64
C LYS A 311 4.77 -22.13 13.76
N ARG A 312 4.20 -20.96 13.46
CA ARG A 312 3.01 -20.84 12.62
C ARG A 312 3.27 -21.19 11.16
N PHE A 313 4.50 -21.00 10.67
CA PHE A 313 4.86 -21.13 9.26
C PHE A 313 5.82 -22.27 8.92
N ARG A 314 6.38 -22.97 9.92
CA ARG A 314 7.20 -24.17 9.71
C ARG A 314 6.35 -25.40 9.43
#